data_AF-A0A352PZ19-F1
#
_entry.id   AF-A0A352PZ19-F1
#
_cell.length_a   1.000
_cell.length_b   1.000
_cell.length_c   1.000
_cell.angle_alpha   90.00
_cell.angle_beta   90.00
_cell.angle_gamma   90.00
#
_symmetry.space_group_name_H-M   'P 1'
#
loop_
_entity.id
_entity.type
_entity.pdbx_description
1 polymer ?
#
loop_
_entity_poly.entity_id
_entity_poly.type
_entity_poly.pdbx_seq_one_letter_code
_entity_poly.pdbx_strand_id
1 'polypeptide(L)' 'MKSVRVPVQVPTESLTFPLRQAASRFPHKVAVVEPEVGGREWTYGTLEDQSSALAASLADLQV' A
#
# COMPACT_ATOMS: atom_id res chain seq x y z
N MET A 1 -13.49 -7.69 -29.42
CA MET A 1 -13.35 -6.22 -29.60
C MET A 1 -12.13 -5.76 -28.83
N LYS A 2 -11.23 -4.97 -29.43
CA LYS A 2 -10.07 -4.38 -28.73
C LYS A 2 -10.50 -3.12 -27.97
N SER A 3 -9.94 -2.90 -26.78
CA SER A 3 -10.20 -1.71 -25.95
C SER A 3 -9.83 -0.43 -26.70
N VAL A 4 -10.65 0.62 -26.55
CA VAL A 4 -10.40 1.97 -27.09
C VAL A 4 -9.50 2.80 -26.16
N ARG A 5 -9.19 2.29 -24.95
CA ARG A 5 -8.36 3.01 -23.97
C ARG A 5 -6.89 3.02 -24.38
N VAL A 6 -6.21 4.11 -24.03
CA VAL A 6 -4.75 4.22 -24.16
C VAL A 6 -4.10 3.06 -23.40
N PRO A 7 -3.16 2.32 -24.02
CA PRO A 7 -2.40 1.28 -23.33
C PRO A 7 -1.68 1.88 -22.13
N VAL A 8 -1.88 1.27 -20.97
CA VAL A 8 -1.11 1.59 -19.76
C VAL A 8 -0.01 0.57 -19.60
N GLN A 9 1.19 1.04 -19.23
CA GLN A 9 2.26 0.14 -18.81
C GLN A 9 1.90 -0.40 -17.43
N VAL A 10 1.73 -1.73 -17.37
CA VAL A 10 1.53 -2.42 -16.09
C VAL A 10 2.93 -2.75 -15.55
N PRO A 11 3.28 -2.28 -14.34
CA PRO A 11 4.56 -2.62 -13.72
C PRO A 11 4.71 -4.13 -13.55
N THR A 12 5.94 -4.63 -13.62
CA THR A 12 6.24 -6.07 -13.42
C THR A 12 6.71 -6.39 -12.00
N GLU A 13 6.89 -5.35 -11.20
CA GLU A 13 7.27 -5.41 -9.80
C GLU A 13 6.17 -6.04 -8.94
N SER A 14 6.52 -6.43 -7.72
CA SER A 14 5.55 -6.88 -6.71
C SER A 14 4.42 -5.87 -6.57
N LEU A 15 3.20 -6.35 -6.31
CA LEU A 15 2.02 -5.52 -6.02
C LEU A 15 2.27 -4.50 -4.89
N THR A 16 3.19 -4.83 -3.98
CA THR A 16 3.57 -3.95 -2.86
C THR A 16 4.53 -2.82 -3.26
N PHE A 17 5.21 -2.91 -4.41
CA PHE A 17 6.22 -1.94 -4.82
C PHE A 17 5.68 -0.51 -4.97
N PRO A 18 4.54 -0.26 -5.66
CA PRO A 18 3.97 1.08 -5.73
C PRO A 18 3.60 1.65 -4.36
N LEU A 19 3.16 0.80 -3.42
CA LEU A 19 2.79 1.21 -2.07
C LEU A 19 4.02 1.63 -1.26
N ARG A 20 5.10 0.84 -1.31
CA ARG A 20 6.39 1.21 -0.69
C ARG A 20 6.95 2.50 -1.27
N GLN A 21 6.85 2.67 -2.58
CA GLN A 21 7.27 3.91 -3.24
C GLN A 21 6.43 5.11 -2.78
N ALA A 22 5.12 4.94 -2.62
CA ALA A 22 4.24 5.99 -2.10
C ALA A 22 4.55 6.33 -0.65
N ALA A 23 4.84 5.34 0.21
CA ALA A 23 5.26 5.55 1.60
C ALA A 23 6.58 6.32 1.71
N SER A 24 7.55 6.01 0.84
CA SER A 24 8.82 6.74 0.79
C SER A 24 8.64 8.18 0.30
N ARG A 25 7.80 8.42 -0.72
CA ARG A 25 7.62 9.75 -1.32
C ARG A 25 6.65 10.65 -0.56
N PHE A 26 5.65 10.08 0.09
CA PHE A 26 4.53 10.80 0.72
C PHE A 26 4.19 10.23 2.10
N PRO A 27 5.16 10.11 3.02
CA PRO A 27 4.95 9.38 4.28
C PRO A 27 3.82 9.95 5.13
N HIS A 28 3.59 11.26 5.10
CA HIS A 28 2.56 11.94 5.91
C HIS A 28 1.20 12.05 5.23
N LYS A 29 1.05 11.62 3.98
CA LYS A 29 -0.26 11.68 3.29
C LYS A 29 -1.16 10.56 3.78
N VAL A 30 -2.43 10.89 3.98
CA VAL A 30 -3.48 9.92 4.31
C VAL A 30 -3.68 8.96 3.14
N ALA A 31 -3.63 7.67 3.44
CA ALA A 31 -3.80 6.57 2.51
C ALA A 31 -5.13 5.82 2.74
N VAL A 32 -5.51 5.68 4.01
CA VAL A 32 -6.75 5.02 4.43
C VAL A 32 -7.46 5.89 5.45
N VAL A 33 -8.78 6.01 5.31
CA VAL A 33 -9.67 6.60 6.32
C VAL A 33 -10.64 5.50 6.73
N GLU A 34 -10.76 5.24 8.03
CA GLU A 34 -11.70 4.29 8.61
C GLU A 34 -12.92 5.04 9.17
N PRO A 35 -14.04 5.13 8.41
CA PRO A 35 -15.18 5.93 8.82
C PRO A 35 -15.85 5.36 10.08
N GLU A 36 -15.90 4.03 10.17
CA GLU A 36 -16.55 3.27 11.24
C GLU A 36 -15.87 3.45 12.61
N VAL A 37 -14.62 3.91 12.64
CA VAL A 37 -13.83 4.13 13.86
C VAL A 37 -13.61 5.63 14.08
N GLY A 38 -14.66 6.42 13.91
CA GLY A 38 -14.63 7.86 14.14
C GLY A 38 -13.78 8.63 13.12
N GLY A 39 -13.64 8.12 11.90
CA GLY A 39 -12.87 8.77 10.85
C GLY A 39 -11.36 8.70 11.09
N ARG A 40 -10.86 7.62 11.71
CA ARG A 40 -9.44 7.44 11.94
C ARG A 40 -8.68 7.44 10.62
N GLU A 41 -7.65 8.27 10.52
CA GLU A 41 -6.81 8.38 9.34
C GLU A 41 -5.48 7.64 9.55
N TRP A 42 -5.06 6.93 8.50
CA TRP A 42 -3.78 6.23 8.45
C TRP A 42 -2.96 6.80 7.31
N THR A 43 -1.73 7.21 7.62
CA THR A 43 -0.80 7.73 6.63
C THR A 43 -0.07 6.60 5.91
N TYR A 44 0.46 6.87 4.71
CA TYR A 44 1.27 5.88 3.99
C TYR A 44 2.45 5.38 4.83
N GLY A 45 3.13 6.26 5.58
CA GLY A 45 4.23 5.86 6.44
C GLY A 45 3.78 4.90 7.55
N THR A 46 2.69 5.23 8.25
CA THR A 46 2.15 4.38 9.31
C THR A 46 1.74 2.99 8.80
N LEU A 47 1.14 2.93 7.61
CA LEU A 47 0.74 1.65 7.01
C LEU A 47 1.94 0.80 6.59
N GLU A 48 2.99 1.41 6.02
CA GLU A 48 4.21 0.68 5.66
C GLU A 48 4.89 0.07 6.90
N ASP A 49 5.01 0.85 7.98
CA ASP A 49 5.62 0.38 9.23
C ASP A 49 4.84 -0.81 9.82
N GLN A 50 3.51 -0.69 9.92
CA GLN A 50 2.66 -1.73 10.47
C GLN A 50 2.59 -2.97 9.59
N SER A 51 2.46 -2.80 8.27
CA SER A 51 2.41 -3.93 7.34
C SER A 51 3.75 -4.66 7.26
N SER A 52 4.88 -3.95 7.34
CA SER A 52 6.20 -4.56 7.41
C SER A 52 6.41 -5.34 8.70
N ALA A 53 6.00 -4.79 9.84
CA ALA A 53 6.05 -5.50 11.12
C ALA A 53 5.17 -6.76 11.12
N LEU A 54 3.98 -6.68 10.52
CA LEU A 54 3.10 -7.82 10.35
C LEU A 54 3.71 -8.87 9.41
N ALA A 55 4.28 -8.45 8.27
CA ALA A 55 4.92 -9.36 7.32
C ALA A 55 6.11 -10.09 7.94
N ALA A 56 6.94 -9.40 8.74
CA ALA A 56 8.01 -10.03 9.50
C ALA A 56 7.46 -11.08 10.48
N SER A 57 6.38 -10.73 11.20
CA SER A 57 5.74 -11.65 12.16
C SER A 57 5.14 -12.88 11.46
N LEU A 58 4.59 -12.72 10.25
CA LEU A 58 4.06 -13.82 9.45
C LEU A 58 5.17 -14.72 8.88
N ALA A 59 6.29 -14.12 8.47
CA ALA A 59 7.46 -14.86 8.01
C ALA A 59 8.05 -15.73 9.12
N ASP A 60 8.07 -15.25 10.36
CA ASP A 60 8.47 -16.04 11.54
C ASP A 60 7.55 -17.24 11.79
N LEU A 61 6.28 -17.13 11.41
CA LEU A 61 5.29 -18.21 11.43
C LEU A 61 5.38 -19.14 10.19
N GLN A 62 6.33 -18.90 9.29
CA GLN A 62 6.53 -19.62 8.03
C GLN A 62 5.31 -19.58 7.09
N VAL A 63 4.56 -18.47 7.12
CA VAL A 63 3.46 -18.16 6.20
C VAL A 63 3.95 -17.32 5.03
#